data_AF-A0A8H5KMC1-F1
#
_entry.id   AF-A0A8H5KMC1-F1
#
_cell.length_a   1.000
_cell.length_b   1.000
_cell.length_c   1.000
_cell.angle_alpha   90.00
_cell.angle_beta   90.00
_cell.angle_gamma   90.00
#
_symmetry.space_group_name_H-M   'P 1'
#
loop_
_entity.id
_entity.type
_entity.pdbx_description
1 polymer ?
#
loop_
_entity_poly.entity_id
_entity_poly.type
_entity_poly.pdbx_seq_one_letter_code
_entity_poly.pdbx_strand_id
1 'polypeptide(L)'
;MAFLELTAPPSPIPESASTISSEDNKMVALIPPAPAPAETTNTTSSEVAINNTDKVSLPSSVNDHELKEPKAFDQMIAHLNAMRAKVQALESENNELKDQVDYEKSSKEHLSKELDDAKRNWQSAEFASTIKVRGLECENNSLKAQVEREEYSKENLSKDLDEAKLNWHTAELEAAAKVQVLKSENTELKAQVEIEKSSKEQFSKNLDEANNNARAAELEAATKTQTLESKNNDLMAQVEHEKTVKEHYFTNLEEANNNWHSAQLEATAKDAELGRVRERLHLVEAQAAEQEQLHAVKEQNIEFQARFRLQFILTTHQHVQTLKHMMHDWKMQVEQKIDEEYENNKLKENDADAALDAEYERLKALIEGHEYIITNIKKGNQKFVAQIKQLREAENVTLISDLTADRFEAFLNEREKMVAQLEQEKQEFVDMVNEN
;
A
#
# COMPACT_ATOMS: atom_id res chain seq x y z
N MET A 1 -22.47 23.36 23.24
CA MET A 1 -23.31 23.31 24.46
C MET A 1 -23.83 24.72 24.74
N ALA A 2 -24.54 24.94 25.84
CA ALA A 2 -25.15 26.24 26.16
C ALA A 2 -24.11 27.35 26.46
N PHE A 3 -24.58 28.60 26.40
CA PHE A 3 -23.89 29.82 26.84
C PHE A 3 -24.02 30.02 28.37
N LEU A 4 -23.44 31.14 28.84
CA LEU A 4 -23.65 31.80 30.15
C LEU A 4 -22.80 31.23 31.32
N GLU A 5 -22.20 32.01 32.23
CA GLU A 5 -22.08 33.49 32.30
C GLU A 5 -21.02 33.98 33.33
N LEU A 6 -20.81 35.31 33.37
CA LEU A 6 -20.18 36.12 34.44
C LEU A 6 -18.67 35.92 34.70
N THR A 7 -17.88 36.91 35.14
CA THR A 7 -18.18 38.27 35.67
C THR A 7 -17.12 39.31 35.23
N ALA A 8 -17.48 40.60 35.15
CA ALA A 8 -16.56 41.76 35.05
C ALA A 8 -16.23 42.31 36.46
N PRO A 9 -15.34 43.32 36.72
CA PRO A 9 -14.89 44.50 35.94
C PRO A 9 -13.34 44.44 35.69
N PRO A 10 -12.50 45.52 35.53
CA PRO A 10 -12.71 46.98 35.52
C PRO A 10 -11.92 47.77 34.41
N SER A 11 -11.60 49.05 34.67
CA SER A 11 -10.65 49.93 33.94
C SER A 11 -10.00 50.89 34.98
N PRO A 12 -8.93 51.66 34.65
CA PRO A 12 -9.09 52.89 33.85
C PRO A 12 -7.97 53.17 32.82
N ILE A 13 -8.24 54.14 31.95
CA ILE A 13 -7.32 54.74 30.95
C ILE A 13 -6.85 56.10 31.52
N PRO A 14 -5.61 56.55 31.25
CA PRO A 14 -5.49 57.75 30.41
C PRO A 14 -4.33 57.69 29.39
N GLU A 15 -4.63 58.04 28.14
CA GLU A 15 -3.62 58.61 27.24
C GLU A 15 -3.32 60.05 27.65
N SER A 16 -2.18 60.60 27.24
CA SER A 16 -1.98 62.05 27.09
C SER A 16 -0.87 62.32 26.09
N ALA A 17 -1.24 62.66 24.86
CA ALA A 17 -0.33 63.28 23.90
C ALA A 17 -0.07 64.74 24.30
N SER A 18 1.06 65.31 23.88
CA SER A 18 1.32 66.75 24.01
C SER A 18 2.20 67.23 22.86
N THR A 19 1.72 68.18 22.06
CA THR A 19 2.53 68.86 21.04
C THR A 19 2.01 70.28 20.75
N ILE A 20 2.81 71.24 21.20
CA ILE A 20 3.15 72.57 20.62
C ILE A 20 2.42 73.01 19.32
N SER A 21 1.97 74.28 19.26
CA SER A 21 2.14 75.15 18.07
C SER A 21 1.96 76.66 18.39
N SER A 22 2.41 77.55 17.49
CA SER A 22 2.33 79.03 17.56
C SER A 22 2.44 79.73 16.19
N GLU A 23 1.58 80.72 15.89
CA GLU A 23 1.46 81.57 14.65
C GLU A 23 0.67 82.86 15.02
N ASP A 24 0.51 83.99 14.28
CA ASP A 24 0.96 84.61 12.99
C ASP A 24 0.74 86.17 13.17
N ASN A 25 1.41 87.18 12.58
CA ASN A 25 2.68 87.40 11.83
C ASN A 25 2.71 88.89 11.37
N LYS A 26 3.56 89.23 10.39
CA LYS A 26 3.66 90.47 9.55
C LYS A 26 4.36 91.68 10.18
N MET A 27 5.21 92.50 9.52
CA MET A 27 5.84 92.64 8.18
C MET A 27 5.58 94.02 7.54
N VAL A 28 6.67 94.80 7.34
CA VAL A 28 6.78 96.04 6.52
C VAL A 28 8.23 96.13 5.99
N ALA A 29 8.48 96.66 4.78
CA ALA A 29 9.82 96.70 4.15
C ALA A 29 9.95 97.76 3.01
N LEU A 30 11.06 97.66 2.24
CA LEU A 30 11.46 98.37 1.00
C LEU A 30 12.11 99.79 1.13
N ILE A 31 13.03 100.26 0.25
CA ILE A 31 14.24 99.68 -0.42
C ILE A 31 15.05 100.82 -1.16
N PRO A 32 16.41 100.78 -1.33
CA PRO A 32 17.27 101.81 -2.03
C PRO A 32 17.96 101.24 -3.32
N PRO A 33 19.14 101.67 -3.90
CA PRO A 33 20.09 102.82 -3.72
C PRO A 33 20.76 103.46 -5.02
N ALA A 34 21.75 104.38 -4.84
CA ALA A 34 23.03 104.56 -5.63
C ALA A 34 23.14 105.58 -6.85
N PRO A 35 24.32 105.82 -7.54
CA PRO A 35 25.08 107.14 -7.52
C PRO A 35 25.83 107.66 -8.82
N ALA A 36 26.52 108.85 -8.83
CA ALA A 36 27.65 109.28 -9.77
C ALA A 36 28.25 110.76 -9.56
N PRO A 37 29.43 111.19 -10.12
CA PRO A 37 30.28 112.36 -9.66
C PRO A 37 30.89 113.40 -10.72
N ALA A 38 31.83 114.33 -10.32
CA ALA A 38 32.57 115.38 -11.14
C ALA A 38 33.92 115.98 -10.55
N GLU A 39 34.69 116.85 -11.27
CA GLU A 39 36.12 117.35 -11.03
C GLU A 39 36.54 118.69 -11.80
N THR A 40 37.73 119.40 -11.81
CA THR A 40 38.90 119.83 -10.91
C THR A 40 39.90 120.90 -11.59
N THR A 41 40.91 121.49 -10.87
CA THR A 41 42.22 122.21 -11.29
C THR A 41 42.28 123.74 -11.72
N ASN A 42 43.44 124.47 -11.96
CA ASN A 42 44.67 124.87 -11.17
C ASN A 42 45.64 125.98 -11.82
N THR A 43 46.62 126.57 -11.06
CA THR A 43 48.03 127.09 -11.41
C THR A 43 48.44 128.58 -11.80
N THR A 44 49.73 128.89 -12.17
CA THR A 44 50.59 130.11 -11.78
C THR A 44 51.52 130.78 -12.87
N SER A 45 52.04 132.05 -12.74
CA SER A 45 53.06 132.76 -13.64
C SER A 45 53.77 134.07 -13.05
N SER A 46 54.80 134.70 -13.71
CA SER A 46 55.77 135.73 -13.13
C SER A 46 56.52 136.81 -14.05
N GLU A 47 57.23 137.80 -13.42
CA GLU A 47 58.40 138.74 -13.78
C GLU A 47 58.34 140.16 -14.51
N VAL A 48 58.67 141.30 -13.81
CA VAL A 48 58.73 142.77 -14.26
C VAL A 48 59.40 143.83 -13.25
N ALA A 49 59.74 145.11 -13.63
CA ALA A 49 60.38 146.26 -12.82
C ALA A 49 60.09 147.74 -13.37
N ILE A 50 60.57 148.99 -13.05
CA ILE A 50 61.73 149.77 -12.39
C ILE A 50 61.40 151.31 -12.01
N ASN A 51 62.39 152.18 -11.56
CA ASN A 51 62.50 153.71 -11.40
C ASN A 51 62.10 154.43 -10.03
N ASN A 52 62.38 155.71 -9.59
CA ASN A 52 62.97 157.04 -10.06
C ASN A 52 63.48 158.03 -8.88
N THR A 53 64.00 159.30 -9.07
CA THR A 53 64.58 160.23 -7.97
C THR A 53 64.71 161.80 -8.25
N ASP A 54 64.82 162.74 -7.25
CA ASP A 54 65.18 164.24 -7.28
C ASP A 54 65.42 164.92 -5.84
N LYS A 55 65.73 166.22 -5.43
CA LYS A 55 66.01 167.63 -5.98
C LYS A 55 66.97 168.64 -5.16
N VAL A 56 66.57 169.83 -4.56
CA VAL A 56 67.34 171.15 -4.27
C VAL A 56 66.64 172.11 -3.18
N SER A 57 67.03 173.24 -2.46
CA SER A 57 68.21 174.07 -1.88
C SER A 57 67.66 175.27 -0.93
N LEU A 58 68.24 176.38 -0.33
CA LEU A 58 69.55 177.17 -0.31
C LEU A 58 70.02 178.06 0.98
N PRO A 59 69.58 179.32 1.41
CA PRO A 59 70.49 180.42 2.02
C PRO A 59 70.10 181.38 3.27
N SER A 60 71.01 182.31 3.74
CA SER A 60 70.93 183.62 4.58
C SER A 60 70.96 183.65 6.17
N SER A 61 71.12 184.70 7.07
CA SER A 61 71.74 186.10 7.26
C SER A 61 71.42 186.69 8.72
N VAL A 62 71.73 187.87 9.41
CA VAL A 62 72.71 189.06 9.62
C VAL A 62 72.08 190.10 10.69
N ASN A 63 72.62 191.06 11.53
CA ASN A 63 73.86 191.48 12.32
C ASN A 63 73.69 192.80 13.25
N ASP A 64 74.60 193.14 14.23
CA ASP A 64 75.06 194.49 14.80
C ASP A 64 74.65 195.23 16.18
N HIS A 65 75.44 196.25 16.66
CA HIS A 65 75.28 197.42 17.66
C HIS A 65 75.67 197.45 19.21
N GLU A 66 76.04 198.64 19.82
CA GLU A 66 76.53 198.91 21.26
C GLU A 66 76.61 200.45 21.73
N LEU A 67 76.76 200.82 23.06
CA LEU A 67 77.55 201.96 23.74
C LEU A 67 76.95 202.81 24.97
N LYS A 68 77.83 203.39 25.89
CA LYS A 68 77.79 204.70 26.72
C LYS A 68 78.09 204.75 28.28
N GLU A 69 78.47 205.93 28.87
CA GLU A 69 79.19 206.12 30.19
C GLU A 69 79.11 207.51 31.00
N PRO A 70 79.11 207.54 32.38
CA PRO A 70 79.30 208.71 33.32
C PRO A 70 80.05 208.45 34.72
N LYS A 71 80.04 209.33 35.77
CA LYS A 71 80.82 209.17 37.09
C LYS A 71 80.15 208.46 38.28
N ALA A 72 78.83 208.51 38.52
CA ALA A 72 78.22 207.69 39.60
C ALA A 72 78.37 206.18 39.35
N PHE A 73 78.85 205.81 38.16
CA PHE A 73 79.13 204.46 37.73
C PHE A 73 80.10 203.70 38.61
N ASP A 74 81.18 204.25 39.16
CA ASP A 74 82.21 203.40 39.77
C ASP A 74 81.67 202.49 40.89
N GLN A 75 80.72 203.00 41.71
CA GLN A 75 79.99 202.18 42.68
C GLN A 75 78.85 201.34 42.06
N MET A 76 78.13 201.85 41.06
CA MET A 76 77.11 201.05 40.35
C MET A 76 77.73 199.86 39.59
N ILE A 77 78.90 200.03 38.97
CA ILE A 77 79.72 199.02 38.29
C ILE A 77 80.16 197.96 39.30
N ALA A 78 80.65 198.37 40.47
CA ALA A 78 80.98 197.44 41.55
C ALA A 78 79.75 196.61 41.98
N HIS A 79 78.58 197.24 42.13
CA HIS A 79 77.34 196.55 42.50
C HIS A 79 76.77 195.68 41.36
N LEU A 80 76.94 196.08 40.10
CA LEU A 80 76.58 195.30 38.90
C LEU A 80 77.45 194.05 38.78
N ASN A 81 78.76 194.19 39.00
CA ASN A 81 79.70 193.06 38.98
C ASN A 81 79.40 192.08 40.13
N ALA A 82 79.07 192.57 41.33
CA ALA A 82 78.64 191.74 42.45
C ALA A 82 77.32 190.98 42.16
N MET A 83 76.35 191.60 41.48
CA MET A 83 75.13 190.92 41.06
C MET A 83 75.37 189.91 39.93
N ARG A 84 76.21 190.23 38.94
CA ARG A 84 76.56 189.33 37.83
C ARG A 84 77.22 188.04 38.33
N ALA A 85 78.14 188.14 39.29
CA ALA A 85 78.73 186.98 39.96
C ALA A 85 77.69 186.11 40.68
N LYS A 86 76.64 186.72 41.25
CA LYS A 86 75.55 186.01 41.93
C LYS A 86 74.60 185.29 40.98
N VAL A 87 74.40 185.81 39.76
CA VAL A 87 73.60 185.14 38.71
C VAL A 87 74.31 183.88 38.21
N GLN A 88 75.61 183.98 37.88
CA GLN A 88 76.36 182.82 37.34
C GLN A 88 76.43 181.64 38.33
N ALA A 89 76.44 181.89 39.64
CA ALA A 89 76.39 180.82 40.65
C ALA A 89 75.05 180.05 40.67
N LEU A 90 73.94 180.75 40.41
CA LEU A 90 72.60 180.14 40.36
C LEU A 90 72.32 179.40 39.05
N GLU A 91 72.98 179.79 37.94
CA GLU A 91 72.87 179.09 36.66
C GLU A 91 73.61 177.72 36.66
N SER A 92 74.67 177.56 37.46
CA SER A 92 75.33 176.24 37.62
C SER A 92 74.48 175.25 38.42
N GLU A 93 73.90 175.66 39.55
CA GLU A 93 73.11 174.80 40.45
C GLU A 93 71.85 174.24 39.77
N ASN A 94 71.25 175.04 38.87
CA ASN A 94 70.00 174.70 38.19
C ASN A 94 70.19 173.68 37.02
N ASN A 95 71.42 173.48 36.54
CA ASN A 95 71.71 172.42 35.56
C ASN A 95 71.90 171.05 36.24
N GLU A 96 72.59 171.00 37.39
CA GLU A 96 72.88 169.75 38.10
C GLU A 96 71.60 169.07 38.62
N LEU A 97 70.60 169.86 39.04
CA LEU A 97 69.26 169.37 39.39
C LEU A 97 68.49 168.76 38.21
N LYS A 98 68.87 169.05 36.97
CA LYS A 98 68.13 168.60 35.77
C LYS A 98 68.52 167.18 35.36
N ASP A 99 69.81 166.88 35.35
CA ASP A 99 70.34 165.56 34.99
C ASP A 99 69.87 164.46 35.95
N GLN A 100 69.59 164.81 37.21
CA GLN A 100 69.09 163.87 38.22
C GLN A 100 67.64 163.39 37.95
N VAL A 101 66.81 164.19 37.26
CA VAL A 101 65.39 163.87 37.02
C VAL A 101 65.21 162.82 35.92
N ASP A 102 66.03 162.87 34.87
CA ASP A 102 65.88 161.95 33.73
C ASP A 102 66.33 160.51 34.07
N TYR A 103 67.23 160.33 35.04
CA TYR A 103 67.66 159.00 35.50
C TYR A 103 66.54 158.19 36.18
N GLU A 104 65.75 158.80 37.09
CA GLU A 104 64.66 158.10 37.77
C GLU A 104 63.57 157.60 36.80
N LYS A 105 63.35 158.36 35.72
CA LYS A 105 62.22 158.13 34.82
C LYS A 105 62.35 156.83 34.03
N SER A 106 63.56 156.52 33.55
CA SER A 106 63.85 155.27 32.84
C SER A 106 63.65 154.01 33.69
N SER A 107 63.78 154.11 35.02
CA SER A 107 63.66 152.97 35.93
C SER A 107 62.20 152.48 36.08
N LYS A 108 61.24 153.41 36.13
CA LYS A 108 59.80 153.10 36.25
C LYS A 108 59.23 152.37 35.03
N GLU A 109 59.76 152.64 33.84
CA GLU A 109 59.21 152.12 32.59
C GLU A 109 59.47 150.61 32.39
N HIS A 110 60.58 150.09 32.94
CA HIS A 110 60.89 148.65 32.89
C HIS A 110 59.94 147.82 33.78
N LEU A 111 59.67 148.29 35.01
CA LEU A 111 58.83 147.58 35.98
C LEU A 111 57.35 147.48 35.54
N SER A 112 56.87 148.42 34.72
CA SER A 112 55.49 148.37 34.22
C SER A 112 55.25 147.19 33.27
N LYS A 113 56.29 146.61 32.68
CA LYS A 113 56.16 145.61 31.61
C LYS A 113 55.99 144.18 32.13
N GLU A 114 56.65 143.83 33.24
CA GLU A 114 56.51 142.48 33.85
C GLU A 114 55.11 142.25 34.46
N LEU A 115 54.43 143.32 34.88
CA LEU A 115 53.11 143.23 35.54
C LEU A 115 51.99 142.75 34.59
N ASP A 116 52.06 143.12 33.31
CA ASP A 116 51.01 142.79 32.34
C ASP A 116 51.09 141.35 31.81
N ASP A 117 52.29 140.76 31.71
CA ASP A 117 52.46 139.36 31.34
C ASP A 117 52.02 138.42 32.47
N ALA A 118 52.27 138.78 33.73
CA ALA A 118 51.80 138.02 34.89
C ALA A 118 50.25 137.93 34.95
N LYS A 119 49.55 139.04 34.68
CA LYS A 119 48.08 139.08 34.60
C LYS A 119 47.51 138.14 33.55
N ARG A 120 48.12 138.13 32.35
CA ARG A 120 47.62 137.39 31.18
C ARG A 120 47.66 135.88 31.40
N ASN A 121 48.65 135.40 32.17
CA ASN A 121 48.81 133.97 32.47
C ASN A 121 47.79 133.47 33.51
N TRP A 122 47.45 134.28 34.51
CA TRP A 122 46.53 133.89 35.59
C TRP A 122 45.10 133.63 35.10
N GLN A 123 44.56 134.50 34.24
CA GLN A 123 43.21 134.36 33.68
C GLN A 123 43.03 133.10 32.80
N SER A 124 44.11 132.63 32.15
CA SER A 124 44.06 131.39 31.37
C SER A 124 43.98 130.13 32.22
N ALA A 125 44.44 130.17 33.48
CA ALA A 125 44.37 129.04 34.41
C ALA A 125 42.98 128.92 35.06
N GLU A 126 42.35 130.06 35.39
CA GLU A 126 41.01 130.11 35.98
C GLU A 126 39.96 129.49 35.05
N PHE A 127 39.98 129.84 33.76
CA PHE A 127 39.05 129.34 32.74
C PHE A 127 39.12 127.81 32.55
N ALA A 128 40.30 127.21 32.71
CA ALA A 128 40.49 125.76 32.62
C ALA A 128 39.93 125.00 33.84
N SER A 129 39.92 125.63 35.02
CA SER A 129 39.48 125.01 36.27
C SER A 129 37.94 124.90 36.33
N THR A 130 37.22 125.98 36.00
CA THR A 130 35.76 126.03 36.10
C THR A 130 35.05 125.01 35.18
N ILE A 131 35.60 124.78 33.97
CA ILE A 131 35.06 123.79 33.02
C ILE A 131 35.23 122.37 33.57
N LYS A 132 36.37 122.06 34.21
CA LYS A 132 36.68 120.72 34.69
C LYS A 132 35.83 120.29 35.89
N VAL A 133 35.48 121.22 36.79
CA VAL A 133 34.58 120.94 37.92
C VAL A 133 33.17 120.57 37.43
N ARG A 134 32.58 121.37 36.53
CA ARG A 134 31.22 121.13 36.03
C ARG A 134 31.09 119.84 35.21
N GLY A 135 32.17 119.36 34.57
CA GLY A 135 32.19 118.05 33.92
C GLY A 135 32.04 116.88 34.91
N LEU A 136 32.81 116.92 36.01
CA LEU A 136 32.84 115.84 37.00
C LEU A 136 31.53 115.70 37.79
N GLU A 137 30.78 116.78 37.99
CA GLU A 137 29.45 116.73 38.62
C GLU A 137 28.40 116.01 37.76
N CYS A 138 28.48 116.11 36.43
CA CYS A 138 27.59 115.36 35.53
C CYS A 138 27.95 113.86 35.50
N GLU A 139 29.24 113.53 35.46
CA GLU A 139 29.72 112.16 35.38
C GLU A 139 29.42 111.35 36.67
N ASN A 140 29.61 111.97 37.83
CA ASN A 140 29.33 111.37 39.14
C ASN A 140 27.83 111.03 39.33
N ASN A 141 26.93 111.91 38.86
CA ASN A 141 25.49 111.64 38.89
C ASN A 141 25.06 110.52 37.92
N SER A 142 25.78 110.34 36.80
CA SER A 142 25.52 109.22 35.88
C SER A 142 25.96 107.87 36.46
N LEU A 143 27.16 107.82 37.07
CA LEU A 143 27.71 106.60 37.65
C LEU A 143 26.87 106.08 38.83
N LYS A 144 26.32 106.97 39.66
CA LYS A 144 25.45 106.58 40.77
C LYS A 144 24.20 105.81 40.32
N ALA A 145 23.63 106.17 39.17
CA ALA A 145 22.49 105.48 38.55
C ALA A 145 22.85 104.20 37.77
N GLN A 146 24.13 103.80 37.76
CA GLN A 146 24.60 102.54 37.16
C GLN A 146 24.89 101.47 38.22
N VAL A 147 25.51 101.83 39.35
CA VAL A 147 25.83 100.88 40.44
C VAL A 147 24.58 100.17 40.97
N GLU A 148 23.48 100.91 41.19
CA GLU A 148 22.20 100.37 41.68
C GLU A 148 21.54 99.37 40.71
N ARG A 149 21.96 99.32 39.43
CA ARG A 149 21.51 98.30 38.46
C ARG A 149 22.42 97.08 38.38
N GLU A 150 23.70 97.21 38.70
CA GLU A 150 24.65 96.09 38.66
C GLU A 150 24.56 95.19 39.89
N GLU A 151 24.11 95.70 41.05
CA GLU A 151 23.87 94.86 42.23
C GLU A 151 22.63 93.96 42.06
N TYR A 152 21.52 94.50 41.53
CA TYR A 152 20.31 93.72 41.22
C TYR A 152 20.56 92.63 40.16
N SER A 153 21.54 92.81 39.28
CA SER A 153 21.93 91.79 38.29
C SER A 153 22.81 90.66 38.87
N LYS A 154 23.47 90.87 40.02
CA LYS A 154 24.34 89.84 40.65
C LYS A 154 23.54 88.85 41.49
N GLU A 155 22.45 89.27 42.11
CA GLU A 155 21.61 88.40 42.93
C GLU A 155 20.91 87.30 42.12
N ASN A 156 20.41 87.62 40.91
CA ASN A 156 19.81 86.61 40.02
C ASN A 156 20.85 85.61 39.47
N LEU A 157 22.02 86.07 39.03
CA LEU A 157 23.08 85.19 38.51
C LEU A 157 23.62 84.19 39.57
N SER A 158 23.53 84.52 40.86
CA SER A 158 23.87 83.56 41.92
C SER A 158 22.84 82.43 42.05
N LYS A 159 21.60 82.64 41.60
CA LYS A 159 20.49 81.69 41.70
C LYS A 159 20.57 80.63 40.61
N ASP A 160 20.73 81.08 39.36
CA ASP A 160 20.88 80.21 38.18
C ASP A 160 22.09 79.25 38.33
N LEU A 161 23.16 79.71 38.97
CA LEU A 161 24.38 78.93 39.20
C LEU A 161 24.20 77.77 40.19
N ASP A 162 23.33 77.92 41.20
CA ASP A 162 23.07 76.86 42.18
C ASP A 162 21.99 75.87 41.69
N GLU A 163 21.02 76.34 40.90
CA GLU A 163 20.08 75.44 40.19
C GLU A 163 20.79 74.58 39.12
N ALA A 164 21.80 75.12 38.44
CA ALA A 164 22.64 74.35 37.52
C ALA A 164 23.45 73.23 38.22
N LYS A 165 23.99 73.49 39.43
CA LYS A 165 24.71 72.47 40.23
C LYS A 165 23.80 71.35 40.69
N LEU A 166 22.58 71.69 41.13
CA LEU A 166 21.60 70.71 41.61
C LEU A 166 21.25 69.71 40.50
N ASN A 167 20.95 70.21 39.30
CA ASN A 167 20.65 69.38 38.14
C ASN A 167 21.84 68.50 37.71
N TRP A 168 23.07 68.99 37.80
CA TRP A 168 24.26 68.20 37.45
C TRP A 168 24.47 67.01 38.39
N HIS A 169 24.40 67.20 39.71
CA HIS A 169 24.49 66.08 40.65
C HIS A 169 23.30 65.12 40.56
N THR A 170 22.09 65.59 40.23
CA THR A 170 20.94 64.70 39.97
C THR A 170 21.23 63.78 38.77
N ALA A 171 21.74 64.34 37.66
CA ALA A 171 22.09 63.56 36.47
C ALA A 171 23.26 62.57 36.72
N GLU A 172 24.26 62.96 37.53
CA GLU A 172 25.38 62.10 37.93
C GLU A 172 24.90 60.88 38.75
N LEU A 173 23.99 61.11 39.70
CA LEU A 173 23.42 60.06 40.56
C LEU A 173 22.50 59.11 39.75
N GLU A 174 21.73 59.66 38.81
CA GLU A 174 20.91 58.86 37.89
C GLU A 174 21.76 58.01 36.92
N ALA A 175 22.90 58.55 36.45
CA ALA A 175 23.86 57.81 35.63
C ALA A 175 24.54 56.69 36.42
N ALA A 176 24.96 56.94 37.67
CA ALA A 176 25.54 55.93 38.55
C ALA A 176 24.55 54.77 38.82
N ALA A 177 23.28 55.08 39.07
CA ALA A 177 22.22 54.09 39.25
C ALA A 177 22.03 53.24 37.97
N LYS A 178 21.94 53.85 36.79
CA LYS A 178 21.82 53.13 35.50
C LYS A 178 23.01 52.22 35.22
N VAL A 179 24.24 52.66 35.51
CA VAL A 179 25.45 51.82 35.37
C VAL A 179 25.44 50.63 36.35
N GLN A 180 24.92 50.81 37.56
CA GLN A 180 24.78 49.70 38.51
C GLN A 180 23.72 48.67 38.04
N VAL A 181 22.56 49.13 37.57
CA VAL A 181 21.49 48.26 37.02
C VAL A 181 22.00 47.47 35.81
N LEU A 182 22.59 48.14 34.82
CA LEU A 182 23.17 47.50 33.63
C LEU A 182 24.26 46.47 33.98
N LYS A 183 24.99 46.67 35.10
CA LYS A 183 26.00 45.71 35.57
C LYS A 183 25.38 44.45 36.16
N SER A 184 24.29 44.56 36.93
CA SER A 184 23.49 43.41 37.37
C SER A 184 22.84 42.67 36.21
N GLU A 185 22.19 43.39 35.28
CA GLU A 185 21.56 42.82 34.09
C GLU A 185 22.57 42.05 33.23
N ASN A 186 23.78 42.59 33.02
CA ASN A 186 24.84 41.89 32.27
C ASN A 186 25.32 40.61 32.98
N THR A 187 25.41 40.60 34.31
CA THR A 187 25.70 39.35 35.06
C THR A 187 24.56 38.35 35.00
N GLU A 188 23.30 38.80 35.01
CA GLU A 188 22.12 37.92 34.93
C GLU A 188 21.93 37.34 33.53
N LEU A 189 22.05 38.15 32.48
CA LEU A 189 22.07 37.71 31.07
C LEU A 189 23.19 36.69 30.84
N LYS A 190 24.37 36.90 31.42
CA LYS A 190 25.48 35.94 31.31
C LYS A 190 25.18 34.61 32.01
N ALA A 191 24.45 34.63 33.13
CA ALA A 191 23.96 33.41 33.79
C ALA A 191 22.87 32.70 32.94
N GLN A 192 21.92 33.46 32.40
CA GLN A 192 20.87 32.94 31.51
C GLN A 192 21.45 32.30 30.25
N VAL A 193 22.47 32.89 29.62
CA VAL A 193 23.13 32.33 28.43
C VAL A 193 23.80 30.99 28.72
N GLU A 194 24.47 30.83 29.87
CA GLU A 194 25.13 29.55 30.21
C GLU A 194 24.11 28.49 30.65
N ILE A 195 23.00 28.89 31.28
CA ILE A 195 21.84 28.02 31.56
C ILE A 195 21.17 27.56 30.26
N GLU A 196 20.91 28.47 29.32
CA GLU A 196 20.37 28.14 28.00
C GLU A 196 21.28 27.19 27.23
N LYS A 197 22.60 27.45 27.25
CA LYS A 197 23.60 26.63 26.57
C LYS A 197 23.64 25.21 27.15
N SER A 198 23.69 25.09 28.48
CA SER A 198 23.59 23.80 29.18
C SER A 198 22.29 23.07 28.86
N SER A 199 21.15 23.79 28.89
CA SER A 199 19.83 23.24 28.55
C SER A 199 19.75 22.79 27.10
N LYS A 200 20.26 23.56 26.14
CA LYS A 200 20.33 23.21 24.71
C LYS A 200 21.22 22.00 24.47
N GLU A 201 22.35 21.89 25.18
CA GLU A 201 23.22 20.71 25.11
C GLU A 201 22.55 19.46 25.70
N GLN A 202 21.78 19.60 26.79
CA GLN A 202 20.97 18.53 27.36
C GLN A 202 19.80 18.14 26.45
N PHE A 203 19.11 19.10 25.83
CA PHE A 203 18.07 18.83 24.82
C PHE A 203 18.63 18.10 23.60
N SER A 204 19.84 18.45 23.13
CA SER A 204 20.51 17.70 22.05
C SER A 204 20.75 16.25 22.47
N LYS A 205 21.36 16.02 23.63
CA LYS A 205 21.63 14.65 24.14
C LYS A 205 20.35 13.83 24.30
N ASN A 206 19.30 14.43 24.86
CA ASN A 206 18.00 13.78 25.01
C ASN A 206 17.34 13.48 23.64
N LEU A 207 17.52 14.34 22.64
CA LEU A 207 17.02 14.15 21.28
C LEU A 207 17.81 13.06 20.53
N ASP A 208 19.13 13.05 20.68
CA ASP A 208 20.00 12.02 20.12
C ASP A 208 19.72 10.65 20.76
N GLU A 209 19.50 10.58 22.07
CA GLU A 209 19.08 9.38 22.78
C GLU A 209 17.68 8.93 22.34
N ALA A 210 16.71 9.83 22.23
CA ALA A 210 15.36 9.53 21.74
C ALA A 210 15.39 9.00 20.30
N ASN A 211 16.18 9.60 19.41
CA ASN A 211 16.36 9.16 18.02
C ASN A 211 17.01 7.77 17.94
N ASN A 212 18.03 7.50 18.77
CA ASN A 212 18.68 6.19 18.82
C ASN A 212 17.73 5.11 19.38
N ASN A 213 16.97 5.42 20.43
CA ASN A 213 15.97 4.52 21.01
C ASN A 213 14.81 4.25 20.04
N ALA A 214 14.34 5.28 19.32
CA ALA A 214 13.34 5.12 18.26
C ALA A 214 13.85 4.22 17.14
N ARG A 215 15.07 4.45 16.62
CA ARG A 215 15.65 3.62 15.56
C ARG A 215 15.95 2.18 16.01
N ALA A 216 16.25 1.97 17.30
CA ALA A 216 16.38 0.63 17.88
C ALA A 216 15.02 -0.09 17.94
N ALA A 217 13.96 0.60 18.38
CA ALA A 217 12.60 0.07 18.40
C ALA A 217 12.04 -0.20 16.99
N GLU A 218 12.34 0.66 16.00
CA GLU A 218 12.02 0.43 14.59
C GLU A 218 12.74 -0.82 14.04
N LEU A 219 14.02 -1.01 14.38
CA LEU A 219 14.78 -2.18 13.97
C LEU A 219 14.27 -3.48 14.64
N GLU A 220 13.88 -3.43 15.91
CA GLU A 220 13.22 -4.56 16.59
C GLU A 220 11.86 -4.85 15.95
N ALA A 221 11.05 -3.83 15.67
CA ALA A 221 9.75 -3.98 15.02
C ALA A 221 9.88 -4.54 13.59
N ALA A 222 10.86 -4.09 12.82
CA ALA A 222 11.12 -4.58 11.47
C ALA A 222 11.62 -6.04 11.47
N THR A 223 12.61 -6.37 12.30
CA THR A 223 13.13 -7.75 12.40
C THR A 223 12.09 -8.73 12.94
N LYS A 224 11.24 -8.29 13.90
CA LYS A 224 10.09 -9.05 14.40
C LYS A 224 9.01 -9.24 13.33
N THR A 225 8.71 -8.21 12.53
CA THR A 225 7.76 -8.30 11.41
C THR A 225 8.26 -9.29 10.36
N GLN A 226 9.51 -9.18 9.92
CA GLN A 226 10.14 -10.10 8.97
C GLN A 226 10.15 -11.55 9.49
N THR A 227 10.38 -11.74 10.80
CA THR A 227 10.34 -13.07 11.44
C THR A 227 8.93 -13.66 11.46
N LEU A 228 7.90 -12.83 11.65
CA LEU A 228 6.50 -13.26 11.60
C LEU A 228 6.05 -13.54 10.16
N GLU A 229 6.48 -12.73 9.20
CA GLU A 229 6.20 -12.92 7.77
C GLU A 229 6.81 -14.23 7.25
N SER A 230 8.08 -14.52 7.58
CA SER A 230 8.70 -15.82 7.26
C SER A 230 7.88 -16.98 7.83
N LYS A 231 7.55 -16.94 9.12
CA LYS A 231 6.75 -18.00 9.77
C LYS A 231 5.35 -18.14 9.18
N ASN A 232 4.74 -17.06 8.73
CA ASN A 232 3.44 -17.09 8.06
C ASN A 232 3.54 -17.74 6.67
N ASN A 233 4.63 -17.49 5.93
CA ASN A 233 4.91 -18.17 4.66
C ASN A 233 5.19 -19.66 4.86
N ASP A 234 5.96 -20.03 5.90
CA ASP A 234 6.21 -21.43 6.28
C ASP A 234 4.89 -22.16 6.63
N LEU A 235 4.01 -21.52 7.43
CA LEU A 235 2.69 -22.05 7.77
C LEU A 235 1.76 -22.17 6.56
N MET A 236 1.76 -21.20 5.63
CA MET A 236 1.00 -21.27 4.39
C MET A 236 1.47 -22.43 3.50
N ALA A 237 2.77 -22.67 3.42
CA ALA A 237 3.33 -23.81 2.70
C ALA A 237 2.96 -25.14 3.36
N GLN A 238 2.98 -25.23 4.70
CA GLN A 238 2.51 -26.40 5.43
C GLN A 238 1.01 -26.66 5.20
N VAL A 239 0.16 -25.65 5.25
CA VAL A 239 -1.30 -25.78 5.06
C VAL A 239 -1.63 -26.28 3.65
N GLU A 240 -0.96 -25.78 2.61
CA GLU A 240 -1.19 -26.24 1.23
C GLU A 240 -0.64 -27.66 1.00
N HIS A 241 0.47 -28.03 1.66
CA HIS A 241 0.96 -29.41 1.69
C HIS A 241 -0.02 -30.36 2.42
N GLU A 242 -0.52 -30.00 3.59
CA GLU A 242 -1.52 -30.81 4.31
C GLU A 242 -2.84 -30.95 3.51
N LYS A 243 -3.24 -29.89 2.81
CA LYS A 243 -4.41 -29.89 1.91
C LYS A 243 -4.23 -30.86 0.74
N THR A 244 -3.11 -30.79 0.02
CA THR A 244 -2.81 -31.70 -1.12
C THR A 244 -2.63 -33.16 -0.66
N VAL A 245 -1.99 -33.40 0.49
CA VAL A 245 -1.91 -34.74 1.11
C VAL A 245 -3.30 -35.27 1.45
N LYS A 246 -4.18 -34.46 2.02
CA LYS A 246 -5.55 -34.85 2.38
C LYS A 246 -6.41 -35.14 1.14
N GLU A 247 -6.24 -34.37 0.07
CA GLU A 247 -6.91 -34.58 -1.22
C GLU A 247 -6.48 -35.89 -1.90
N HIS A 248 -5.18 -36.19 -1.89
CA HIS A 248 -4.64 -37.49 -2.32
C HIS A 248 -5.17 -38.66 -1.46
N TYR A 249 -5.27 -38.50 -0.14
CA TYR A 249 -5.90 -39.52 0.72
C TYR A 249 -7.39 -39.74 0.41
N PHE A 250 -8.16 -38.69 0.09
CA PHE A 250 -9.55 -38.86 -0.35
C PHE A 250 -9.64 -39.57 -1.70
N THR A 251 -8.80 -39.20 -2.67
CA THR A 251 -8.76 -39.85 -3.99
C THR A 251 -8.47 -41.35 -3.86
N ASN A 252 -7.46 -41.72 -3.07
CA ASN A 252 -7.08 -43.12 -2.86
C ASN A 252 -8.16 -43.90 -2.08
N LEU A 253 -8.91 -43.24 -1.18
CA LEU A 253 -10.03 -43.86 -0.47
C LEU A 253 -11.24 -44.08 -1.39
N GLU A 254 -11.53 -43.14 -2.30
CA GLU A 254 -12.55 -43.26 -3.32
C GLU A 254 -12.21 -44.36 -4.34
N GLU A 255 -10.96 -44.41 -4.81
CA GLU A 255 -10.48 -45.50 -5.67
C GLU A 255 -10.57 -46.87 -4.98
N ALA A 256 -10.14 -46.97 -3.72
CA ALA A 256 -10.26 -48.21 -2.94
C ALA A 256 -11.72 -48.64 -2.75
N ASN A 257 -12.64 -47.70 -2.52
CA ASN A 257 -14.06 -47.98 -2.40
C ASN A 257 -14.69 -48.43 -3.74
N ASN A 258 -14.31 -47.79 -4.85
CA ASN A 258 -14.75 -48.17 -6.19
C ASN A 258 -14.22 -49.56 -6.59
N ASN A 259 -12.96 -49.86 -6.29
CA ASN A 259 -12.36 -51.18 -6.48
C ASN A 259 -13.07 -52.25 -5.61
N TRP A 260 -13.43 -51.93 -4.36
CA TRP A 260 -14.21 -52.82 -3.50
C TRP A 260 -15.61 -53.10 -4.07
N HIS A 261 -16.34 -52.07 -4.50
CA HIS A 261 -17.64 -52.23 -5.15
C HIS A 261 -17.56 -53.07 -6.43
N SER A 262 -16.52 -52.87 -7.25
CA SER A 262 -16.29 -53.68 -8.46
C SER A 262 -16.03 -55.14 -8.14
N ALA A 263 -15.16 -55.43 -7.15
CA ALA A 263 -14.88 -56.79 -6.70
C ALA A 263 -16.13 -57.47 -6.08
N GLN A 264 -16.93 -56.73 -5.32
CA GLN A 264 -18.20 -57.21 -4.75
C GLN A 264 -19.22 -57.57 -5.85
N LEU A 265 -19.32 -56.76 -6.91
CA LEU A 265 -20.19 -57.02 -8.05
C LEU A 265 -19.72 -58.24 -8.87
N GLU A 266 -18.41 -58.38 -9.08
CA GLU A 266 -17.81 -59.55 -9.74
C GLU A 266 -18.04 -60.84 -8.93
N ALA A 267 -17.88 -60.79 -7.60
CA ALA A 267 -18.16 -61.91 -6.71
C ALA A 267 -19.63 -62.34 -6.76
N THR A 268 -20.56 -61.38 -6.75
CA THR A 268 -22.00 -61.65 -6.89
C THR A 268 -22.34 -62.25 -8.26
N ALA A 269 -21.72 -61.79 -9.34
CA ALA A 269 -21.89 -62.37 -10.68
C ALA A 269 -21.38 -63.83 -10.75
N LYS A 270 -20.23 -64.11 -10.13
CA LYS A 270 -19.64 -65.45 -10.04
C LYS A 270 -20.45 -66.42 -9.19
N ASP A 271 -21.02 -66.01 -8.06
CA ASP A 271 -21.88 -66.89 -7.26
C ASP A 271 -23.19 -67.21 -8.00
N ALA A 272 -23.79 -66.23 -8.69
CA ALA A 272 -24.93 -66.46 -9.56
C ALA A 272 -24.61 -67.42 -10.73
N GLU A 273 -23.37 -67.43 -11.23
CA GLU A 273 -22.91 -68.42 -12.21
C GLU A 273 -22.70 -69.80 -11.60
N LEU A 274 -22.09 -69.90 -10.42
CA LEU A 274 -21.97 -71.15 -9.67
C LEU A 274 -23.35 -71.77 -9.35
N GLY A 275 -24.37 -70.95 -9.07
CA GLY A 275 -25.77 -71.40 -8.98
C GLY A 275 -26.24 -72.10 -10.26
N ARG A 276 -26.13 -71.44 -11.41
CA ARG A 276 -26.51 -72.01 -12.72
C ARG A 276 -25.70 -73.25 -13.09
N VAL A 277 -24.44 -73.35 -12.66
CA VAL A 277 -23.59 -74.54 -12.87
C VAL A 277 -24.07 -75.71 -12.00
N ARG A 278 -24.43 -75.47 -10.73
CA ARG A 278 -25.00 -76.49 -9.83
C ARG A 278 -26.35 -77.02 -10.36
N GLU A 279 -27.22 -76.15 -10.84
CA GLU A 279 -28.50 -76.53 -11.47
C GLU A 279 -28.28 -77.42 -12.71
N ARG A 280 -27.34 -77.05 -13.58
CA ARG A 280 -26.97 -77.85 -14.76
C ARG A 280 -26.36 -79.20 -14.38
N LEU A 281 -25.52 -79.26 -13.35
CA LEU A 281 -24.95 -80.52 -12.86
C LEU A 281 -26.05 -81.47 -12.38
N HIS A 282 -26.99 -80.99 -11.55
CA HIS A 282 -28.12 -81.80 -11.09
C HIS A 282 -29.00 -82.33 -12.23
N LEU A 283 -29.20 -81.53 -13.29
CA LEU A 283 -29.93 -81.99 -14.48
C LEU A 283 -29.18 -83.12 -15.22
N VAL A 284 -27.86 -83.01 -15.36
CA VAL A 284 -27.02 -84.04 -15.99
C VAL A 284 -26.96 -85.32 -15.14
N GLU A 285 -26.87 -85.21 -13.82
CA GLU A 285 -26.94 -86.33 -12.88
C GLU A 285 -28.28 -87.07 -12.98
N ALA A 286 -29.39 -86.33 -13.05
CA ALA A 286 -30.73 -86.89 -13.23
C ALA A 286 -30.88 -87.61 -14.58
N GLN A 287 -30.38 -87.01 -15.67
CA GLN A 287 -30.38 -87.62 -17.01
C GLN A 287 -29.52 -88.89 -17.07
N ALA A 288 -28.37 -88.90 -16.40
CA ALA A 288 -27.51 -90.09 -16.32
C ALA A 288 -28.23 -91.25 -15.58
N ALA A 289 -28.89 -90.96 -14.45
CA ALA A 289 -29.65 -91.95 -13.70
C ALA A 289 -30.88 -92.48 -14.47
N GLU A 290 -31.60 -91.61 -15.21
CA GLU A 290 -32.69 -92.03 -16.10
C GLU A 290 -32.17 -92.93 -17.24
N GLN A 291 -31.03 -92.59 -17.84
CA GLN A 291 -30.41 -93.38 -18.90
C GLN A 291 -29.89 -94.75 -18.40
N GLU A 292 -29.37 -94.82 -17.17
CA GLU A 292 -28.99 -96.08 -16.51
C GLU A 292 -30.22 -96.98 -16.26
N GLN A 293 -31.30 -96.42 -15.71
CA GLN A 293 -32.57 -97.15 -15.54
C GLN A 293 -33.14 -97.65 -16.88
N LEU A 294 -33.08 -96.81 -17.92
CA LEU A 294 -33.51 -97.20 -19.27
C LEU A 294 -32.64 -98.33 -19.86
N HIS A 295 -31.34 -98.38 -19.54
CA HIS A 295 -30.48 -99.50 -19.92
C HIS A 295 -30.89 -100.79 -19.20
N ALA A 296 -31.04 -100.73 -17.86
CA ALA A 296 -31.44 -101.89 -17.06
C ALA A 296 -32.80 -102.47 -17.49
N VAL A 297 -33.79 -101.61 -17.80
CA VAL A 297 -35.10 -102.05 -18.30
C VAL A 297 -35.01 -102.68 -19.70
N LYS A 298 -34.15 -102.17 -20.59
CA LYS A 298 -33.89 -102.80 -21.91
C LYS A 298 -33.24 -104.17 -21.76
N GLU A 299 -32.26 -104.30 -20.88
CA GLU A 299 -31.54 -105.54 -20.60
C GLU A 299 -32.47 -106.61 -19.99
N GLN A 300 -33.29 -106.24 -19.01
CA GLN A 300 -34.34 -107.12 -18.46
C GLN A 300 -35.39 -107.53 -19.51
N ASN A 301 -35.76 -106.64 -20.43
CA ASN A 301 -36.69 -106.97 -21.51
C ASN A 301 -36.06 -107.97 -22.52
N ILE A 302 -34.79 -107.80 -22.88
CA ILE A 302 -34.04 -108.75 -23.71
C ILE A 302 -33.97 -110.12 -23.02
N GLU A 303 -33.66 -110.17 -21.72
CA GLU A 303 -33.62 -111.42 -20.98
C GLU A 303 -35.00 -112.09 -20.88
N PHE A 304 -36.06 -111.31 -20.60
CA PHE A 304 -37.43 -111.79 -20.54
C PHE A 304 -37.88 -112.38 -21.89
N GLN A 305 -37.59 -111.72 -23.00
CA GLN A 305 -37.87 -112.23 -24.34
C GLN A 305 -37.09 -113.51 -24.66
N ALA A 306 -35.82 -113.61 -24.24
CA ALA A 306 -35.01 -114.82 -24.41
C ALA A 306 -35.57 -116.00 -23.58
N ARG A 307 -35.94 -115.76 -22.31
CA ARG A 307 -36.59 -116.74 -21.44
C ARG A 307 -37.94 -117.20 -22.01
N PHE A 308 -38.76 -116.27 -22.52
CA PHE A 308 -40.05 -116.57 -23.16
C PHE A 308 -39.88 -117.40 -24.44
N ARG A 309 -38.92 -117.04 -25.32
CA ARG A 309 -38.55 -117.84 -26.50
C ARG A 309 -38.16 -119.26 -26.13
N LEU A 310 -37.28 -119.44 -25.14
CA LEU A 310 -36.84 -120.75 -24.67
C LEU A 310 -38.00 -121.60 -24.15
N GLN A 311 -38.84 -121.05 -23.26
CA GLN A 311 -40.01 -121.75 -22.73
C GLN A 311 -40.99 -122.13 -23.85
N PHE A 312 -41.24 -121.21 -24.79
CA PHE A 312 -42.11 -121.46 -25.92
C PHE A 312 -41.59 -122.59 -26.83
N ILE A 313 -40.28 -122.64 -27.10
CA ILE A 313 -39.63 -123.70 -27.89
C ILE A 313 -39.78 -125.05 -27.18
N LEU A 314 -39.53 -125.12 -25.87
CA LEU A 314 -39.66 -126.35 -25.08
C LEU A 314 -41.10 -126.90 -25.10
N THR A 315 -42.10 -126.04 -24.85
CA THR A 315 -43.52 -126.42 -24.93
C THR A 315 -43.92 -126.81 -26.35
N THR A 316 -43.38 -126.15 -27.37
CA THR A 316 -43.62 -126.51 -28.79
C THR A 316 -43.05 -127.89 -29.11
N HIS A 317 -41.83 -128.19 -28.68
CA HIS A 317 -41.23 -129.51 -28.86
C HIS A 317 -42.07 -130.60 -28.20
N GLN A 318 -42.54 -130.38 -26.96
CA GLN A 318 -43.42 -131.32 -26.27
C GLN A 318 -44.72 -131.57 -27.06
N HIS A 319 -45.38 -130.52 -27.57
CA HIS A 319 -46.57 -130.67 -28.40
C HIS A 319 -46.30 -131.39 -29.73
N VAL A 320 -45.14 -131.17 -30.38
CA VAL A 320 -44.74 -131.92 -31.59
C VAL A 320 -44.60 -133.41 -31.27
N GLN A 321 -43.98 -133.78 -30.14
CA GLN A 321 -43.91 -135.17 -29.72
C GLN A 321 -45.29 -135.77 -29.44
N THR A 322 -46.18 -135.06 -28.71
CA THR A 322 -47.55 -135.55 -28.48
C THR A 322 -48.32 -135.73 -29.79
N LEU A 323 -48.19 -134.80 -30.74
CA LEU A 323 -48.79 -134.91 -32.07
C LEU A 323 -48.30 -136.14 -32.84
N LYS A 324 -46.99 -136.43 -32.80
CA LYS A 324 -46.39 -137.61 -33.41
C LYS A 324 -47.00 -138.91 -32.86
N HIS A 325 -47.12 -139.04 -31.54
CA HIS A 325 -47.72 -140.21 -30.91
C HIS A 325 -49.19 -140.37 -31.31
N MET A 326 -50.01 -139.33 -31.17
CA MET A 326 -51.44 -139.38 -31.56
C MET A 326 -51.66 -139.76 -33.04
N MET A 327 -50.73 -139.39 -33.93
CA MET A 327 -50.82 -139.74 -35.35
C MET A 327 -50.41 -141.19 -35.64
N HIS A 328 -49.47 -141.74 -34.87
CA HIS A 328 -49.15 -143.17 -34.91
C HIS A 328 -50.27 -144.01 -34.27
N ASP A 329 -50.81 -143.59 -33.12
CA ASP A 329 -51.95 -144.22 -32.46
C ASP A 329 -53.19 -144.26 -33.37
N TRP A 330 -53.44 -143.19 -34.15
CA TRP A 330 -54.52 -143.16 -35.13
C TRP A 330 -54.28 -144.11 -36.31
N LYS A 331 -53.04 -144.21 -36.83
CA LYS A 331 -52.70 -145.22 -37.85
C LYS A 331 -53.00 -146.63 -37.33
N MET A 332 -52.45 -146.98 -36.17
CA MET A 332 -52.66 -148.28 -35.53
C MET A 332 -54.15 -148.61 -35.33
N GLN A 333 -54.98 -147.64 -34.93
CA GLN A 333 -56.43 -147.81 -34.76
C GLN A 333 -57.22 -148.00 -36.07
N VAL A 334 -56.64 -147.64 -37.22
CA VAL A 334 -57.25 -147.91 -38.54
C VAL A 334 -56.80 -149.29 -39.03
N GLU A 335 -55.51 -149.60 -38.93
CA GLU A 335 -54.96 -150.93 -39.29
C GLU A 335 -55.61 -152.05 -38.46
N GLN A 336 -55.70 -151.88 -37.13
CA GLN A 336 -56.34 -152.85 -36.24
C GLN A 336 -57.80 -153.15 -36.59
N LYS A 337 -58.57 -152.15 -37.05
CA LYS A 337 -59.97 -152.36 -37.44
C LYS A 337 -60.10 -153.16 -38.74
N ILE A 338 -59.20 -152.92 -39.68
CA ILE A 338 -59.16 -153.66 -40.94
C ILE A 338 -58.76 -155.12 -40.68
N ASP A 339 -57.80 -155.36 -39.79
CA ASP A 339 -57.41 -156.71 -39.34
C ASP A 339 -58.55 -157.41 -38.56
N GLU A 340 -59.23 -156.69 -37.67
CA GLU A 340 -60.41 -157.20 -36.96
C GLU A 340 -61.55 -157.57 -37.93
N GLU A 341 -61.86 -156.72 -38.91
CA GLU A 341 -62.90 -156.99 -39.92
C GLU A 341 -62.55 -158.17 -40.83
N TYR A 342 -61.28 -158.28 -41.24
CA TYR A 342 -60.77 -159.40 -42.04
C TYR A 342 -60.86 -160.74 -41.30
N GLU A 343 -60.31 -160.87 -40.09
CA GLU A 343 -60.39 -162.14 -39.34
C GLU A 343 -61.84 -162.48 -38.98
N ASN A 344 -62.70 -161.48 -38.72
CA ASN A 344 -64.13 -161.70 -38.55
C ASN A 344 -64.82 -162.22 -39.83
N ASN A 345 -64.34 -161.92 -41.03
CA ASN A 345 -64.93 -162.42 -42.29
C ASN A 345 -64.40 -163.81 -42.66
N LYS A 346 -63.10 -164.03 -42.49
CA LYS A 346 -62.39 -165.31 -42.62
C LYS A 346 -62.99 -166.41 -41.72
N LEU A 347 -63.53 -166.05 -40.56
CA LEU A 347 -64.28 -166.96 -39.67
C LEU A 347 -65.70 -167.32 -40.14
N LYS A 348 -66.22 -166.72 -41.22
CA LYS A 348 -67.56 -166.99 -41.76
C LYS A 348 -67.55 -167.87 -43.01
N GLU A 349 -66.44 -167.94 -43.74
CA GLU A 349 -66.33 -168.64 -45.03
C GLU A 349 -65.41 -169.86 -44.89
N ASN A 350 -65.85 -171.01 -45.42
CA ASN A 350 -65.17 -172.31 -45.22
C ASN A 350 -64.39 -172.80 -46.45
N ASP A 351 -64.39 -172.05 -47.55
CA ASP A 351 -63.76 -172.44 -48.82
C ASP A 351 -62.38 -171.78 -48.99
N ALA A 352 -61.43 -172.54 -49.57
CA ALA A 352 -60.04 -172.10 -49.67
C ALA A 352 -59.82 -170.95 -50.66
N ASP A 353 -60.60 -170.90 -51.75
CA ASP A 353 -60.48 -169.85 -52.77
C ASP A 353 -60.90 -168.48 -52.20
N ALA A 354 -61.90 -168.45 -51.30
CA ALA A 354 -62.33 -167.23 -50.61
C ALA A 354 -61.25 -166.62 -49.69
N ALA A 355 -60.28 -167.42 -49.24
CA ALA A 355 -59.17 -166.92 -48.42
C ALA A 355 -58.17 -166.06 -49.21
N LEU A 356 -58.08 -166.24 -50.54
CA LEU A 356 -57.25 -165.39 -51.41
C LEU A 356 -57.95 -164.04 -51.64
N ASP A 357 -59.24 -164.08 -52.01
CA ASP A 357 -60.08 -162.89 -52.17
C ASP A 357 -60.14 -162.04 -50.88
N ALA A 358 -60.16 -162.69 -49.71
CA ALA A 358 -60.15 -162.00 -48.42
C ALA A 358 -58.84 -161.23 -48.15
N GLU A 359 -57.66 -161.76 -48.52
CA GLU A 359 -56.39 -161.05 -48.35
C GLU A 359 -56.25 -159.89 -49.34
N TYR A 360 -56.71 -160.08 -50.59
CA TYR A 360 -56.79 -159.02 -51.58
C TYR A 360 -57.67 -157.85 -51.11
N GLU A 361 -58.87 -158.14 -50.58
CA GLU A 361 -59.75 -157.11 -50.03
C GLU A 361 -59.21 -156.48 -48.73
N ARG A 362 -58.45 -157.23 -47.90
CA ARG A 362 -57.72 -156.67 -46.74
C ARG A 362 -56.65 -155.67 -47.18
N LEU A 363 -55.80 -156.03 -48.14
CA LEU A 363 -54.76 -155.13 -48.67
C LEU A 363 -55.39 -153.88 -49.31
N LYS A 364 -56.48 -154.05 -50.06
CA LYS A 364 -57.28 -152.94 -50.62
C LYS A 364 -57.86 -152.04 -49.53
N ALA A 365 -58.41 -152.59 -48.45
CA ALA A 365 -58.88 -151.81 -47.30
C ALA A 365 -57.73 -151.07 -46.58
N LEU A 366 -56.54 -151.66 -46.48
CA LEU A 366 -55.33 -150.98 -45.97
C LEU A 366 -54.93 -149.80 -46.87
N ILE A 367 -54.97 -149.95 -48.20
CA ILE A 367 -54.70 -148.88 -49.17
C ILE A 367 -55.70 -147.73 -49.02
N GLU A 368 -57.00 -148.04 -49.01
CA GLU A 368 -58.08 -147.05 -48.83
C GLU A 368 -58.02 -146.36 -47.46
N GLY A 369 -57.69 -147.10 -46.39
CA GLY A 369 -57.47 -146.57 -45.04
C GLY A 369 -56.30 -145.59 -44.96
N HIS A 370 -55.15 -145.93 -45.56
CA HIS A 370 -54.00 -145.03 -45.65
C HIS A 370 -54.33 -143.77 -46.45
N GLU A 371 -55.02 -143.90 -47.59
CA GLU A 371 -55.42 -142.75 -48.41
C GLU A 371 -56.41 -141.83 -47.68
N TYR A 372 -57.33 -142.38 -46.89
CA TYR A 372 -58.22 -141.62 -46.01
C TYR A 372 -57.44 -140.84 -44.93
N ILE A 373 -56.45 -141.45 -44.28
CA ILE A 373 -55.60 -140.78 -43.29
C ILE A 373 -54.80 -139.65 -43.98
N ILE A 374 -54.09 -139.94 -45.07
CA ILE A 374 -53.28 -138.98 -45.84
C ILE A 374 -54.11 -137.76 -46.26
N THR A 375 -55.30 -138.00 -46.84
CA THR A 375 -56.20 -136.95 -47.32
C THR A 375 -56.63 -136.02 -46.18
N ASN A 376 -56.98 -136.58 -45.02
CA ASN A 376 -57.34 -135.80 -43.83
C ASN A 376 -56.14 -135.05 -43.23
N ILE A 377 -54.94 -135.63 -43.22
CA ILE A 377 -53.73 -134.92 -42.77
C ILE A 377 -53.45 -133.72 -43.69
N LYS A 378 -53.42 -133.91 -45.01
CA LYS A 378 -53.19 -132.85 -46.02
C LYS A 378 -54.23 -131.73 -45.94
N LYS A 379 -55.51 -132.07 -45.76
CA LYS A 379 -56.60 -131.09 -45.52
C LYS A 379 -56.43 -130.29 -44.22
N GLY A 380 -55.80 -130.88 -43.20
CA GLY A 380 -55.36 -130.15 -42.01
C GLY A 380 -54.16 -129.22 -42.27
N ASN A 381 -53.17 -129.69 -43.03
CA ASN A 381 -51.95 -128.94 -43.35
C ASN A 381 -52.25 -127.62 -44.08
N GLN A 382 -53.22 -127.62 -45.01
CA GLN A 382 -53.69 -126.41 -45.69
C GLN A 382 -54.13 -125.28 -44.72
N LYS A 383 -54.71 -125.63 -43.56
CA LYS A 383 -55.10 -124.64 -42.54
C LYS A 383 -53.88 -124.04 -41.84
N PHE A 384 -52.88 -124.87 -41.50
CA PHE A 384 -51.63 -124.40 -40.91
C PHE A 384 -50.89 -123.46 -41.87
N VAL A 385 -50.76 -123.82 -43.16
CA VAL A 385 -50.14 -122.97 -44.18
C VAL A 385 -50.81 -121.59 -44.27
N ALA A 386 -52.15 -121.54 -44.25
CA ALA A 386 -52.89 -120.27 -44.25
C ALA A 386 -52.65 -119.45 -42.96
N GLN A 387 -52.59 -120.09 -41.80
CA GLN A 387 -52.35 -119.43 -40.50
C GLN A 387 -50.90 -118.92 -40.38
N ILE A 388 -49.91 -119.69 -40.82
CA ILE A 388 -48.49 -119.28 -40.89
C ILE A 388 -48.36 -118.03 -41.74
N LYS A 389 -48.98 -118.03 -42.93
CA LYS A 389 -48.99 -116.87 -43.83
C LYS A 389 -49.60 -115.64 -43.17
N GLN A 390 -50.78 -115.77 -42.56
CA GLN A 390 -51.45 -114.68 -41.84
C GLN A 390 -50.62 -114.10 -40.68
N LEU A 391 -49.83 -114.93 -39.99
CA LEU A 391 -48.98 -114.50 -38.87
C LEU A 391 -47.69 -113.81 -39.32
N ARG A 392 -47.09 -114.25 -40.44
CA ARG A 392 -45.84 -113.67 -40.98
C ARG A 392 -46.07 -112.44 -41.87
N GLU A 393 -47.26 -112.27 -42.47
CA GLU A 393 -47.61 -111.12 -43.32
C GLU A 393 -48.38 -110.01 -42.58
N ALA A 394 -48.50 -110.09 -41.24
CA ALA A 394 -49.18 -109.07 -40.44
C ALA A 394 -48.37 -107.76 -40.34
N GLU A 395 -49.03 -106.61 -40.52
CA GLU A 395 -48.38 -105.28 -40.50
C GLU A 395 -47.57 -104.97 -39.21
N ASN A 396 -48.00 -105.56 -38.09
CA ASN A 396 -47.35 -105.41 -36.79
C ASN A 396 -46.94 -106.80 -36.26
N VAL A 397 -45.89 -107.38 -36.85
CA VAL A 397 -45.31 -108.64 -36.38
C VAL A 397 -44.84 -108.48 -34.93
N THR A 398 -45.27 -109.39 -34.07
CA THR A 398 -44.90 -109.46 -32.65
C THR A 398 -44.13 -110.75 -32.34
N LEU A 399 -43.38 -110.75 -31.24
CA LEU A 399 -42.73 -111.96 -30.72
C LEU A 399 -43.69 -113.14 -30.56
N ILE A 400 -44.97 -112.89 -30.24
CA ILE A 400 -45.98 -113.94 -30.06
C ILE A 400 -46.47 -114.47 -31.41
N SER A 401 -46.65 -113.60 -32.42
CA SER A 401 -47.07 -114.05 -33.76
C SER A 401 -45.96 -114.83 -34.47
N ASP A 402 -44.70 -114.38 -34.37
CA ASP A 402 -43.53 -115.12 -34.88
C ASP A 402 -43.45 -116.53 -34.30
N LEU A 403 -43.40 -116.63 -32.97
CA LEU A 403 -43.31 -117.92 -32.29
C LEU A 403 -44.51 -118.83 -32.59
N THR A 404 -45.70 -118.25 -32.76
CA THR A 404 -46.89 -119.02 -33.15
C THR A 404 -46.79 -119.55 -34.58
N ALA A 405 -46.20 -118.79 -35.51
CA ALA A 405 -45.92 -119.28 -36.87
C ALA A 405 -44.86 -120.40 -36.84
N ASP A 406 -43.76 -120.22 -36.10
CA ASP A 406 -42.70 -121.23 -35.93
C ASP A 406 -43.27 -122.55 -35.37
N ARG A 407 -44.23 -122.47 -34.42
CA ARG A 407 -44.95 -123.64 -33.89
C ARG A 407 -45.80 -124.34 -34.94
N PHE A 408 -46.54 -123.59 -35.76
CA PHE A 408 -47.35 -124.19 -36.82
C PHE A 408 -46.48 -124.80 -37.93
N GLU A 409 -45.33 -124.20 -38.25
CA GLU A 409 -44.33 -124.81 -39.13
C GLU A 409 -43.74 -126.10 -38.54
N ALA A 410 -43.45 -126.14 -37.24
CA ALA A 410 -43.00 -127.36 -36.57
C ALA A 410 -44.05 -128.49 -36.61
N PHE A 411 -45.34 -128.17 -36.41
CA PHE A 411 -46.44 -129.13 -36.57
C PHE A 411 -46.62 -129.57 -38.03
N LEU A 412 -46.51 -128.64 -38.99
CA LEU A 412 -46.62 -128.93 -40.43
C LEU A 412 -45.53 -129.92 -40.86
N ASN A 413 -44.27 -129.63 -40.53
CA ASN A 413 -43.12 -130.48 -40.86
C ASN A 413 -43.24 -131.91 -40.32
N GLU A 414 -43.70 -132.11 -39.08
CA GLU A 414 -43.86 -133.47 -38.52
C GLU A 414 -45.07 -134.21 -39.14
N ARG A 415 -46.14 -133.48 -39.49
CA ARG A 415 -47.29 -134.04 -40.21
C ARG A 415 -46.96 -134.45 -41.63
N GLU A 416 -46.07 -133.72 -42.31
CA GLU A 416 -45.61 -134.05 -43.66
C GLU A 416 -44.68 -135.27 -43.69
N LYS A 417 -43.87 -135.49 -42.65
CA LYS A 417 -43.13 -136.75 -42.49
C LYS A 417 -44.07 -137.95 -42.37
N MET A 418 -45.12 -137.85 -41.54
CA MET A 418 -46.11 -138.92 -41.42
C MET A 418 -46.83 -139.18 -42.75
N VAL A 419 -47.16 -138.12 -43.52
CA VAL A 419 -47.73 -138.28 -44.87
C VAL A 419 -46.77 -139.05 -45.78
N ALA A 420 -45.48 -138.70 -45.80
CA ALA A 420 -44.50 -139.42 -46.62
C ALA A 420 -44.32 -140.89 -46.19
N GLN A 421 -44.38 -141.18 -44.88
CA GLN A 421 -44.36 -142.56 -44.37
C GLN A 421 -45.59 -143.34 -44.80
N LEU A 422 -46.79 -142.78 -44.59
CA LEU A 422 -48.05 -143.41 -45.01
C LEU A 422 -48.15 -143.57 -46.54
N GLU A 423 -47.55 -142.68 -47.33
CA GLU A 423 -47.47 -142.79 -48.79
C GLU A 423 -46.53 -143.92 -49.24
N GLN A 424 -45.42 -144.14 -48.52
CA GLN A 424 -44.55 -145.29 -48.74
C GLN A 424 -45.26 -146.60 -48.35
N GLU A 425 -45.82 -146.67 -47.13
CA GLU A 425 -46.55 -147.85 -46.63
C GLU A 425 -47.72 -148.20 -47.57
N LYS A 426 -48.47 -147.20 -48.07
CA LYS A 426 -49.52 -147.40 -49.08
C LYS A 426 -48.98 -147.98 -50.38
N GLN A 427 -47.81 -147.55 -50.84
CA GLN A 427 -47.21 -148.10 -52.06
C GLN A 427 -46.77 -149.56 -51.86
N GLU A 428 -46.19 -149.89 -50.70
CA GLU A 428 -45.83 -151.27 -50.35
C GLU A 428 -47.07 -152.21 -50.34
N PHE A 429 -48.23 -151.74 -49.85
CA PHE A 429 -49.49 -152.49 -50.00
C PHE A 429 -49.98 -152.59 -51.45
N VAL A 430 -49.86 -151.52 -52.25
CA VAL A 430 -50.20 -151.55 -53.69
C VAL A 430 -49.33 -152.55 -54.45
N ASP A 431 -48.03 -152.60 -54.17
CA ASP A 431 -47.11 -153.50 -54.85
C ASP A 431 -47.44 -154.96 -54.51
N MET A 432 -47.73 -155.28 -53.24
CA MET A 432 -48.23 -156.62 -52.84
C MET A 432 -49.57 -156.99 -53.50
N VAL A 433 -50.45 -156.04 -53.79
CA VAL A 433 -51.71 -156.29 -54.54
C VAL A 433 -51.45 -156.59 -56.02
N ASN A 434 -50.31 -156.19 -56.59
CA ASN A 434 -49.92 -156.49 -57.97
C ASN A 434 -49.07 -157.78 -58.10
N GLU A 435 -48.59 -158.34 -56.99
CA GLU A 435 -47.78 -159.58 -56.96
C GLU A 435 -48.56 -160.86 -56.65
N ASN A 436 -49.81 -160.74 -56.15
CA ASN A 436 -50.74 -161.86 -55.89
C ASN A 436 -51.75 -162.05 -57.03
#